data_AF-A0A9Q1DR35-F1
#
_entry.id   AF-A0A9Q1DR35-F1
#
_cell.length_a   1.000
_cell.length_b   1.000
_cell.length_c   1.000
_cell.angle_alpha   90.00
_cell.angle_beta   90.00
_cell.angle_gamma   90.00
#
_symmetry.space_group_name_H-M   'P 1'
#
loop_
_entity.id
_entity.type
_entity.pdbx_description
1 polymer ?
#
loop_
_entity_poly.entity_id
_entity_poly.type
_entity_poly.pdbx_seq_one_letter_code
_entity_poly.pdbx_strand_id
1 'polypeptide(L)'
;MQQPGAAMRTALALLWLWFWLCCYAEQEQTRKGLGQECGWAELGRCDTNLTCVPETLTDPGESPGPSVCKPVPQSSGCVPCAEVQCPKAKRQCPGSHVTEPCGCCQHCARQRGQVCGGPHWERGYCDRGLTCTRFLGHVPATPPETGVCKALPGYRVDHWADPHCPWQWGCNIRAGSCDCYGTQTCQLAFAYHSMRDCMKTMEEDWRYAGMTEEELEAEQWECMTNGCEIQGDKCVCMKKSCFSKPPLLSEDDCENQLEQTRCANVSCPIVPVPSCPPDSFLTAPYTPLHQCCPLLPALCTCAFERCPAEPTDCPPGHRAHIVTRGDGHPGTCCHRYLCRRGEEESATQKREEEED
;
A
#
# COMPACT_ATOMS: atom_id res chain seq x y z
N MET A 1 -78.83 -6.99 -11.63
CA MET A 1 -77.66 -7.86 -11.81
C MET A 1 -76.44 -7.14 -11.24
N GLN A 2 -76.07 -7.50 -10.01
CA GLN A 2 -74.87 -7.01 -9.33
C GLN A 2 -73.64 -7.52 -10.08
N GLN A 3 -72.75 -6.64 -10.57
CA GLN A 3 -71.44 -7.08 -11.03
C GLN A 3 -70.39 -6.88 -9.92
N PRO A 4 -69.64 -7.93 -9.54
CA PRO A 4 -68.63 -7.89 -8.48
C PRO A 4 -67.29 -7.44 -9.06
N GLY A 5 -66.99 -6.14 -9.03
CA GLY A 5 -65.75 -5.60 -9.63
C GLY A 5 -64.79 -4.91 -8.66
N ALA A 6 -65.25 -4.53 -7.47
CA ALA A 6 -64.48 -3.65 -6.58
C ALA A 6 -63.55 -4.40 -5.61
N ALA A 7 -63.95 -5.60 -5.14
CA ALA A 7 -63.15 -6.39 -4.19
C ALA A 7 -61.88 -7.01 -4.82
N MET A 8 -61.92 -7.36 -6.11
CA MET A 8 -60.78 -8.01 -6.78
C MET A 8 -59.66 -7.02 -7.13
N ARG A 9 -59.99 -5.74 -7.36
CA ARG A 9 -59.02 -4.67 -7.66
C ARG A 9 -58.25 -4.20 -6.43
N THR A 10 -58.88 -4.22 -5.25
CA THR A 10 -58.24 -3.87 -3.98
C THR A 10 -57.30 -4.96 -3.48
N ALA A 11 -57.64 -6.24 -3.70
CA ALA A 11 -56.76 -7.37 -3.37
C ALA A 11 -55.47 -7.39 -4.22
N LEU A 12 -55.56 -7.10 -5.52
CA LEU A 12 -54.39 -7.01 -6.42
C LEU A 12 -53.47 -5.82 -6.10
N ALA A 13 -54.04 -4.67 -5.70
CA ALA A 13 -53.26 -3.50 -5.29
C ALA A 13 -52.50 -3.73 -3.98
N LEU A 14 -53.09 -4.43 -3.01
CA LEU A 14 -52.42 -4.78 -1.76
C LEU A 14 -51.34 -5.85 -1.95
N LEU A 15 -51.54 -6.81 -2.86
CA LEU A 15 -50.51 -7.79 -3.26
C LEU A 15 -49.32 -7.13 -3.97
N TRP A 16 -49.57 -6.13 -4.81
CA TRP A 16 -48.52 -5.33 -5.44
C TRP A 16 -47.77 -4.47 -4.43
N LEU A 17 -48.45 -3.84 -3.47
CA LEU A 17 -47.82 -3.09 -2.38
C LEU A 17 -46.98 -3.99 -1.47
N TRP A 18 -47.44 -5.21 -1.19
CA TRP A 18 -46.64 -6.22 -0.46
C TRP A 18 -45.43 -6.70 -1.28
N PHE A 19 -45.58 -6.93 -2.59
CA PHE A 19 -44.45 -7.28 -3.46
C PHE A 19 -43.45 -6.12 -3.58
N TRP A 20 -43.91 -4.88 -3.61
CA TRP A 20 -43.06 -3.69 -3.63
C TRP A 20 -42.33 -3.50 -2.30
N LEU A 21 -43.02 -3.67 -1.16
CA LEU A 21 -42.42 -3.60 0.18
C LEU A 21 -41.45 -4.76 0.46
N CYS A 22 -41.65 -5.95 -0.12
CA CYS A 22 -40.70 -7.06 0.00
C CYS A 22 -39.48 -6.94 -0.93
N CYS A 23 -39.62 -6.28 -2.09
CA CYS A 23 -38.51 -6.13 -3.05
C CYS A 23 -37.67 -4.86 -2.82
N TYR A 24 -38.18 -3.86 -2.08
CA TYR A 24 -37.41 -2.68 -1.66
C TYR A 24 -36.76 -2.86 -0.28
N ALA A 25 -36.33 -4.07 0.05
CA ALA A 25 -35.26 -4.24 1.03
C ALA A 25 -33.95 -4.14 0.24
N GLU A 26 -33.52 -2.91 -0.06
CA GLU A 26 -32.11 -2.64 -0.35
C GLU A 26 -31.31 -3.28 0.78
N GLN A 27 -30.59 -4.35 0.47
CA GLN A 27 -29.67 -4.97 1.41
C GLN A 27 -28.56 -3.95 1.69
N GLU A 28 -28.77 -3.14 2.72
CA GLU A 28 -27.68 -2.46 3.40
C GLU A 28 -26.58 -3.50 3.63
N GLN A 29 -25.40 -3.18 3.13
CA GLN A 29 -24.20 -3.99 3.27
C GLN A 29 -24.05 -4.36 4.75
N THR A 30 -24.32 -5.63 5.08
CA THR A 30 -24.55 -6.03 6.48
C THR A 30 -23.23 -5.91 7.23
N ARG A 31 -23.07 -4.84 8.01
CA ARG A 31 -21.93 -4.70 8.93
C ARG A 31 -22.02 -5.77 9.99
N LYS A 32 -20.94 -6.54 10.10
CA LYS A 32 -20.79 -7.65 11.02
C LYS A 32 -20.12 -7.17 12.30
N GLY A 33 -20.78 -7.46 13.42
CA GLY A 33 -20.30 -7.15 14.75
C GLY A 33 -19.21 -8.13 15.22
N LEU A 34 -18.68 -7.86 16.42
CA LEU A 34 -17.65 -8.67 17.06
C LEU A 34 -18.08 -10.15 17.15
N GLY A 35 -17.19 -11.07 16.75
CA GLY A 35 -17.40 -12.52 16.79
C GLY A 35 -18.27 -13.08 15.66
N GLN A 36 -18.75 -12.26 14.73
CA GLN A 36 -19.51 -12.74 13.58
C GLN A 36 -18.59 -13.21 12.46
N GLU A 37 -19.02 -14.26 11.74
CA GLU A 37 -18.29 -14.79 10.59
C GLU A 37 -18.14 -13.75 9.47
N CYS A 38 -16.98 -13.75 8.82
CA CYS A 38 -16.58 -12.80 7.80
C CYS A 38 -15.60 -13.45 6.81
N GLY A 39 -15.20 -12.73 5.76
CA GLY A 39 -14.08 -13.15 4.90
C GLY A 39 -14.43 -14.06 3.73
N TRP A 40 -15.71 -14.42 3.57
CA TRP A 40 -16.22 -15.13 2.39
C TRP A 40 -17.10 -14.22 1.53
N ALA A 41 -17.24 -14.56 0.25
CA ALA A 41 -17.95 -13.79 -0.78
C ALA A 41 -19.38 -13.34 -0.41
N GLU A 42 -20.05 -14.00 0.54
CA GLU A 42 -21.43 -13.71 0.97
C GLU A 42 -21.55 -13.21 2.42
N LEU A 43 -20.49 -13.28 3.23
CA LEU A 43 -20.58 -13.12 4.69
C LEU A 43 -20.49 -11.66 5.19
N GLY A 44 -20.33 -10.68 4.30
CA GLY A 44 -20.35 -9.26 4.68
C GLY A 44 -19.08 -8.78 5.40
N ARG A 45 -19.02 -7.48 5.68
CA ARG A 45 -17.83 -6.80 6.23
C ARG A 45 -17.95 -6.65 7.74
N CYS A 46 -16.86 -6.85 8.47
CA CYS A 46 -16.77 -6.42 9.86
C CYS A 46 -16.95 -4.89 10.01
N ASP A 47 -17.50 -4.44 11.14
CA ASP A 47 -17.64 -3.00 11.39
C ASP A 47 -16.27 -2.30 11.45
N THR A 48 -16.27 -0.97 11.37
CA THR A 48 -15.10 -0.07 11.25
C THR A 48 -13.93 -0.31 12.23
N ASN A 49 -14.16 -1.00 13.36
CA ASN A 49 -13.13 -1.30 14.37
C ASN A 49 -12.78 -2.80 14.46
N LEU A 50 -13.20 -3.60 13.49
CA LEU A 50 -13.05 -5.04 13.50
C LEU A 50 -12.34 -5.50 12.21
N THR A 51 -11.36 -6.39 12.35
CA THR A 51 -10.72 -7.06 11.21
C THR A 51 -11.24 -8.48 11.12
N CYS A 52 -11.46 -8.93 9.91
CA CYS A 52 -11.74 -10.32 9.67
C CYS A 52 -10.45 -11.12 9.85
N VAL A 53 -10.40 -12.04 10.81
CA VAL A 53 -9.21 -12.86 11.06
C VAL A 53 -9.60 -14.34 11.03
N PRO A 54 -8.79 -15.20 10.40
CA PRO A 54 -9.02 -16.63 10.42
C PRO A 54 -8.90 -17.13 11.86
N GLU A 55 -9.80 -18.03 12.28
CA GLU A 55 -9.74 -18.61 13.61
C GLU A 55 -8.54 -19.54 13.79
N THR A 56 -8.08 -20.14 12.70
CA THR A 56 -6.92 -21.02 12.66
C THR A 56 -5.88 -20.45 11.69
N LEU A 57 -4.65 -20.27 12.17
CA LEU A 57 -3.48 -20.03 11.33
C LEU A 57 -3.15 -21.36 10.65
N THR A 58 -3.72 -21.62 9.47
CA THR A 58 -3.34 -22.78 8.66
C THR A 58 -2.07 -22.47 7.86
N ASP A 59 -1.22 -23.49 7.69
CA ASP A 59 0.03 -23.44 6.93
C ASP A 59 -0.20 -22.93 5.48
N PRO A 60 0.82 -22.32 4.85
CA PRO A 60 0.70 -21.83 3.48
C PRO A 60 0.43 -22.98 2.51
N GLY A 61 -0.79 -23.06 2.01
CA GLY A 61 -1.23 -24.06 1.02
C GLY A 61 -2.59 -24.70 1.27
N GLU A 62 -3.19 -24.50 2.45
CA GLU A 62 -4.53 -25.02 2.77
C GLU A 62 -5.59 -23.91 2.73
N SER A 63 -6.81 -24.23 2.27
CA SER A 63 -7.93 -23.27 2.25
C SER A 63 -8.11 -22.63 3.64
N PRO A 64 -8.20 -21.28 3.73
CA PRO A 64 -8.33 -20.61 5.01
C PRO A 64 -9.62 -21.06 5.72
N GLY A 65 -9.48 -21.38 7.02
CA GLY A 65 -10.60 -21.78 7.87
C GLY A 65 -11.64 -20.67 8.08
N PRO A 66 -12.70 -20.93 8.86
CA PRO A 66 -13.71 -19.91 9.19
C PRO A 66 -13.03 -18.68 9.80
N SER A 67 -13.38 -17.50 9.29
CA SER A 67 -12.85 -16.22 9.76
C SER A 67 -13.94 -15.45 10.50
N VAL A 68 -13.57 -14.79 11.58
CA VAL A 68 -14.51 -14.04 12.43
C VAL A 68 -14.02 -12.61 12.64
N CYS A 69 -14.97 -11.69 12.80
CA CYS A 69 -14.72 -10.30 13.10
C CYS A 69 -14.17 -10.17 14.51
N LYS A 70 -12.85 -10.08 14.64
CA LYS A 70 -12.22 -9.72 15.91
C LYS A 70 -11.92 -8.22 15.88
N PRO A 71 -11.64 -7.59 17.01
CA PRO A 71 -10.96 -6.31 16.98
C PRO A 71 -9.76 -6.46 16.08
N VAL A 72 -9.46 -5.43 15.27
CA VAL A 72 -8.18 -5.34 14.56
C VAL A 72 -7.14 -5.85 15.55
N PRO A 73 -6.37 -6.92 15.26
CA PRO A 73 -5.37 -7.38 16.19
C PRO A 73 -4.49 -6.18 16.46
N GLN A 74 -4.73 -5.54 17.61
CA GLN A 74 -3.92 -4.45 18.06
C GLN A 74 -2.62 -5.16 18.37
N SER A 75 -1.71 -5.14 17.39
CA SER A 75 -0.29 -5.26 17.70
C SER A 75 -0.10 -4.39 18.94
N SER A 76 0.40 -4.97 20.03
CA SER A 76 0.46 -4.33 21.34
C SER A 76 0.94 -2.88 21.19
N GLY A 77 0.06 -1.91 21.42
CA GLY A 77 0.35 -0.48 21.23
C GLY A 77 -0.45 0.27 20.15
N CYS A 78 -1.27 -0.40 19.34
CA CYS A 78 -2.20 0.27 18.42
C CYS A 78 -3.47 0.76 19.15
N VAL A 79 -3.97 1.94 18.79
CA VAL A 79 -5.28 2.48 19.24
C VAL A 79 -6.33 2.38 18.12
N PRO A 80 -7.64 2.43 18.42
CA PRO A 80 -8.67 2.43 17.39
C PRO A 80 -8.49 3.58 16.40
N CYS A 81 -8.63 3.32 15.08
CA CYS A 81 -8.40 4.33 14.04
C CYS A 81 -9.31 5.56 14.16
N ALA A 82 -10.51 5.40 14.74
CA ALA A 82 -11.42 6.53 15.02
C ALA A 82 -10.83 7.57 15.98
N GLU A 83 -9.83 7.19 16.78
CA GLU A 83 -9.13 8.06 17.74
C GLU A 83 -7.84 8.65 17.13
N VAL A 84 -7.42 8.19 15.95
CA VAL A 84 -6.19 8.63 15.29
C VAL A 84 -6.49 9.81 14.35
N GLN A 85 -5.76 10.91 14.51
CA GLN A 85 -5.81 12.04 13.58
C GLN A 85 -4.80 11.84 12.46
N CYS A 86 -5.28 11.37 11.31
CA CYS A 86 -4.44 11.18 10.15
C CYS A 86 -4.24 12.48 9.37
N PRO A 87 -3.01 12.78 8.90
CA PRO A 87 -2.84 13.83 7.90
C PRO A 87 -3.57 13.44 6.61
N LYS A 88 -3.99 14.43 5.83
CA LYS A 88 -4.67 14.19 4.57
C LYS A 88 -3.77 13.36 3.64
N ALA A 89 -4.31 12.25 3.14
CA ALA A 89 -3.63 11.43 2.15
C ALA A 89 -3.57 12.19 0.82
N LYS A 90 -2.37 12.26 0.22
CA LYS A 90 -2.21 12.78 -1.14
C LYS A 90 -2.92 11.87 -2.11
N ARG A 91 -3.65 12.41 -3.09
CA ARG A 91 -4.39 11.57 -4.04
C ARG A 91 -3.43 10.93 -5.04
N GLN A 92 -2.47 11.72 -5.50
CA GLN A 92 -1.47 11.29 -6.48
C GLN A 92 -0.16 11.00 -5.77
N CYS A 93 0.20 9.72 -5.77
CA CYS A 93 1.44 9.24 -5.22
C CYS A 93 2.42 8.87 -6.35
N PRO A 94 3.73 9.17 -6.21
CA PRO A 94 4.75 8.71 -7.15
C PRO A 94 4.76 7.18 -7.33
N GLY A 95 4.25 6.44 -6.34
CA GLY A 95 3.93 5.04 -6.50
C GLY A 95 2.72 4.65 -5.64
N SER A 96 2.79 3.55 -4.88
CA SER A 96 1.57 3.02 -4.23
C SER A 96 1.10 3.84 -3.02
N HIS A 97 -0.16 3.65 -2.66
CA HIS A 97 -0.69 4.06 -1.37
C HIS A 97 -0.43 2.97 -0.33
N VAL A 98 0.06 3.38 0.84
CA VAL A 98 0.41 2.50 1.95
C VAL A 98 -0.18 3.04 3.24
N THR A 99 -0.37 2.15 4.22
CA THR A 99 -0.70 2.49 5.59
C THR A 99 0.48 2.19 6.51
N GLU A 100 0.44 2.72 7.72
CA GLU A 100 1.31 2.24 8.80
C GLU A 100 0.82 0.87 9.35
N PRO A 101 1.62 0.13 10.14
CA PRO A 101 1.27 -1.22 10.62
C PRO A 101 -0.01 -1.40 11.45
N CYS A 102 -0.52 -0.36 12.09
CA CYS A 102 -1.85 -0.34 12.71
C CYS A 102 -2.98 -0.15 11.69
N GLY A 103 -2.68 0.23 10.45
CA GLY A 103 -3.62 0.28 9.33
C GLY A 103 -4.52 1.51 9.25
N CYS A 104 -4.26 2.57 10.02
CA CYS A 104 -5.20 3.68 10.15
C CYS A 104 -4.98 4.79 9.12
N CYS A 105 -3.73 5.26 8.98
CA CYS A 105 -3.44 6.43 8.16
C CYS A 105 -2.84 6.05 6.82
N GLN A 106 -3.46 6.51 5.73
CA GLN A 106 -2.96 6.33 4.37
C GLN A 106 -1.96 7.41 3.98
N HIS A 107 -0.85 6.99 3.38
CA HIS A 107 0.24 7.83 2.92
C HIS A 107 0.79 7.33 1.58
N CYS A 108 1.51 8.19 0.86
CA CYS A 108 2.27 7.73 -0.29
C CYS A 108 3.44 6.87 0.15
N ALA A 109 3.65 5.77 -0.57
CA ALA A 109 4.78 4.90 -0.38
C ALA A 109 6.10 5.64 -0.59
N ARG A 110 7.06 5.36 0.30
CA ARG A 110 8.40 5.89 0.22
C ARG A 110 9.14 5.26 -0.95
N GLN A 111 9.66 6.13 -1.79
CA GLN A 111 10.40 5.78 -2.98
C GLN A 111 11.85 5.44 -2.64
N ARG A 112 12.57 4.88 -3.61
CA ARG A 112 13.99 4.54 -3.46
C ARG A 112 14.78 5.74 -2.93
N GLY A 113 15.56 5.49 -1.88
CA GLY A 113 16.42 6.51 -1.27
C GLY A 113 15.70 7.50 -0.36
N GLN A 114 14.40 7.36 -0.15
CA GLN A 114 13.67 8.13 0.85
C GLN A 114 13.72 7.44 2.22
N VAL A 115 13.70 8.27 3.27
CA VAL A 115 13.67 7.81 4.65
C VAL A 115 12.34 7.11 4.96
N CYS A 116 12.42 6.02 5.72
CA CYS A 116 11.30 5.16 6.11
C CYS A 116 11.47 4.65 7.56
N GLY A 117 10.43 4.00 8.09
CA GLY A 117 10.44 3.41 9.43
C GLY A 117 10.28 4.46 10.54
N GLY A 118 11.14 4.38 11.56
CA GLY A 118 11.04 5.18 12.78
C GLY A 118 10.10 4.55 13.82
N PRO A 119 9.94 5.21 14.98
CA PRO A 119 8.95 4.82 15.97
C PRO A 119 7.57 4.72 15.31
N HIS A 120 6.89 3.57 15.50
CA HIS A 120 5.56 3.31 14.94
C HIS A 120 5.43 3.55 13.41
N TRP A 121 6.53 3.46 12.66
CA TRP A 121 6.55 3.70 11.21
C TRP A 121 6.07 5.10 10.78
N GLU A 122 6.19 6.10 11.66
CA GLU A 122 5.80 7.49 11.40
C GLU A 122 6.50 8.11 10.18
N ARG A 123 7.68 7.58 9.80
CA ARG A 123 8.45 8.07 8.65
C ARG A 123 8.01 7.40 7.35
N GLY A 124 7.05 6.48 7.40
CA GLY A 124 6.39 5.90 6.24
C GLY A 124 6.94 4.55 5.82
N TYR A 125 6.14 3.87 5.01
CA TYR A 125 6.39 2.54 4.49
C TYR A 125 6.96 2.59 3.07
N CYS A 126 7.85 1.66 2.71
CA CYS A 126 8.44 1.62 1.38
C CYS A 126 7.48 1.09 0.32
N ASP A 127 7.71 1.51 -0.93
CA ASP A 127 6.94 1.04 -2.07
C ASP A 127 7.27 -0.42 -2.45
N ARG A 128 6.49 -0.96 -3.39
CA ARG A 128 6.66 -2.30 -3.95
C ARG A 128 8.09 -2.51 -4.44
N GLY A 129 8.67 -3.66 -4.08
CA GLY A 129 10.04 -4.02 -4.45
C GLY A 129 11.13 -3.28 -3.68
N LEU A 130 10.77 -2.47 -2.69
CA LEU A 130 11.70 -1.79 -1.81
C LEU A 130 11.52 -2.28 -0.37
N THR A 131 12.63 -2.43 0.33
CA THR A 131 12.64 -2.78 1.75
C THR A 131 13.18 -1.61 2.55
N CYS A 132 12.50 -1.27 3.65
CA CYS A 132 13.05 -0.31 4.59
C CYS A 132 14.24 -0.95 5.29
N THR A 133 15.44 -0.46 5.04
CA THR A 133 16.67 -1.02 5.59
C THR A 133 17.44 0.07 6.31
N ARG A 134 18.24 -0.30 7.32
CA ARG A 134 19.13 0.66 7.99
C ARG A 134 19.99 1.39 6.97
N PHE A 135 20.47 2.61 7.30
CA PHE A 135 21.34 3.37 6.40
C PHE A 135 22.58 2.56 5.96
N LEU A 136 23.13 1.78 6.88
CA LEU A 136 24.23 0.86 6.66
C LEU A 136 23.71 -0.58 6.59
N GLY A 137 24.29 -1.39 5.71
CA GLY A 137 23.91 -2.78 5.56
C GLY A 137 22.64 -3.02 4.74
N HIS A 138 22.28 -4.30 4.68
CA HIS A 138 21.11 -4.85 4.00
C HIS A 138 20.02 -5.32 4.98
N VAL A 139 20.22 -5.10 6.29
CA VAL A 139 19.29 -5.55 7.33
C VAL A 139 18.03 -4.68 7.30
N PRO A 140 16.83 -5.28 7.26
CA PRO A 140 15.57 -4.56 7.39
C PRO A 140 15.53 -3.74 8.69
N ALA A 141 15.05 -2.50 8.60
CA ALA A 141 14.86 -1.65 9.77
C ALA A 141 13.60 -2.13 10.52
N THR A 142 13.71 -2.30 11.83
CA THR A 142 12.57 -2.62 12.70
C THR A 142 12.28 -1.44 13.61
N PRO A 143 11.03 -1.17 14.03
CA PRO A 143 10.74 -0.11 14.98
C PRO A 143 11.60 -0.26 16.26
N PRO A 144 12.19 0.83 16.79
CA PRO A 144 12.00 2.24 16.43
C PRO A 144 12.98 2.78 15.37
N GLU A 145 13.72 1.91 14.69
CA GLU A 145 14.82 2.30 13.81
C GLU A 145 14.35 3.04 12.57
N THR A 146 15.15 4.02 12.17
CA THR A 146 14.97 4.72 10.90
C THR A 146 15.82 4.08 9.82
N GLY A 147 15.21 3.85 8.68
CA GLY A 147 15.86 3.30 7.51
C GLY A 147 15.73 4.19 6.28
N VAL A 148 16.11 3.60 5.15
CA VAL A 148 15.94 4.12 3.81
C VAL A 148 15.44 2.99 2.90
N CYS A 149 14.57 3.31 1.96
CA CYS A 149 14.04 2.34 1.01
C CYS A 149 15.12 1.94 -0.01
N LYS A 150 15.54 0.67 0.03
CA LYS A 150 16.53 0.07 -0.88
C LYS A 150 15.94 -1.13 -1.61
N ALA A 151 16.43 -1.40 -2.81
CA ALA A 151 16.22 -2.66 -3.49
C ALA A 151 17.29 -3.66 -3.01
N LEU A 152 16.88 -4.84 -2.55
CA LEU A 152 17.79 -5.88 -2.07
C LEU A 152 17.79 -7.08 -3.04
N PRO A 153 18.95 -7.45 -3.62
CA PRO A 153 19.07 -8.66 -4.43
C PRO A 153 18.86 -9.92 -3.58
N GLY A 154 18.10 -10.88 -4.09
CA GLY A 154 17.90 -12.19 -3.43
C GLY A 154 16.94 -12.19 -2.24
N TYR A 155 16.53 -11.03 -1.73
CA TYR A 155 15.46 -10.92 -0.75
C TYR A 155 14.11 -11.06 -1.47
N ARG A 156 13.70 -12.31 -1.71
CA ARG A 156 12.34 -12.65 -2.15
C ARG A 156 11.40 -12.57 -0.95
N VAL A 157 11.06 -11.36 -0.53
CA VAL A 157 9.84 -11.20 0.26
C VAL A 157 8.69 -11.47 -0.69
N ASP A 158 7.67 -12.19 -0.27
CA ASP A 158 6.37 -12.03 -0.90
C ASP A 158 6.04 -10.54 -0.83
N HIS A 159 6.24 -9.81 -1.94
CA HIS A 159 6.30 -8.34 -1.97
C HIS A 159 5.02 -7.64 -1.47
N TRP A 160 3.98 -8.43 -1.26
CA TRP A 160 2.71 -8.04 -0.69
C TRP A 160 2.55 -8.40 0.78
N ALA A 161 3.14 -9.50 1.27
CA ALA A 161 2.94 -9.96 2.63
C ALA A 161 3.99 -9.40 3.60
N ASP A 162 3.57 -8.64 4.60
CA ASP A 162 4.41 -8.24 5.73
C ASP A 162 3.76 -8.62 7.07
N PRO A 163 4.41 -9.47 7.88
CA PRO A 163 3.91 -9.91 9.17
C PRO A 163 3.60 -8.81 10.19
N HIS A 164 4.18 -7.61 10.03
CA HIS A 164 3.94 -6.49 10.93
C HIS A 164 2.65 -5.74 10.60
N CYS A 165 2.15 -5.87 9.38
CA CYS A 165 1.00 -5.14 8.88
C CYS A 165 -0.32 -5.82 9.25
N PRO A 166 -1.47 -5.15 9.13
CA PRO A 166 -2.75 -5.78 9.41
C PRO A 166 -3.17 -6.69 8.26
N TRP A 167 -4.06 -7.65 8.56
CA TRP A 167 -4.74 -8.43 7.54
C TRP A 167 -5.70 -7.55 6.76
N GLN A 168 -5.47 -7.45 5.45
CA GLN A 168 -6.41 -6.84 4.52
C GLN A 168 -7.14 -7.93 3.75
N TRP A 169 -8.44 -7.71 3.50
CA TRP A 169 -9.30 -8.60 2.73
C TRP A 169 -9.98 -7.82 1.63
N GLY A 170 -10.06 -8.42 0.46
CA GLY A 170 -10.79 -7.85 -0.66
C GLY A 170 -10.66 -8.71 -1.90
N CYS A 171 -10.99 -8.10 -3.04
CA CYS A 171 -11.06 -8.77 -4.32
C CYS A 171 -10.36 -7.94 -5.40
N ASN A 172 -9.83 -8.64 -6.40
CA ASN A 172 -9.28 -8.06 -7.62
C ASN A 172 -9.80 -8.85 -8.82
N ILE A 173 -9.88 -8.20 -9.98
CA ILE A 173 -10.20 -8.90 -11.24
C ILE A 173 -8.92 -9.57 -11.74
N ARG A 174 -8.93 -10.89 -11.92
CA ARG A 174 -7.85 -11.68 -12.51
C ARG A 174 -8.41 -12.57 -13.61
N ALA A 175 -7.82 -12.49 -14.79
CA ALA A 175 -8.24 -13.27 -15.97
C ALA A 175 -9.76 -13.16 -16.27
N GLY A 176 -10.35 -11.97 -16.08
CA GLY A 176 -11.77 -11.72 -16.32
C GLY A 176 -12.73 -12.27 -15.27
N SER A 177 -12.21 -12.73 -14.12
CA SER A 177 -13.01 -13.20 -12.98
C SER A 177 -12.62 -12.45 -11.71
N CYS A 178 -13.57 -12.27 -10.80
CA CYS A 178 -13.30 -11.72 -9.48
C CYS A 178 -12.65 -12.78 -8.58
N ASP A 179 -11.47 -12.46 -8.06
CA ASP A 179 -10.70 -13.31 -7.15
C ASP A 179 -10.51 -12.59 -5.81
N CYS A 180 -10.98 -13.22 -4.73
CA CYS A 180 -11.01 -12.66 -3.39
C CYS A 180 -10.14 -13.47 -2.44
N TYR A 181 -9.27 -12.79 -1.70
CA TYR A 181 -8.34 -13.41 -0.77
C TYR A 181 -7.95 -12.43 0.34
N GLY A 182 -7.31 -12.93 1.38
CA GLY A 182 -6.71 -12.13 2.44
C GLY A 182 -5.20 -12.08 2.29
N THR A 183 -4.58 -10.94 2.58
CA THR A 183 -3.11 -10.85 2.69
C THR A 183 -2.74 -9.86 3.78
N GLN A 184 -1.68 -10.17 4.52
CA GLN A 184 -1.19 -9.31 5.58
C GLN A 184 -0.30 -8.23 4.97
N THR A 185 -0.76 -6.98 4.89
CA THR A 185 -0.06 -5.97 4.09
C THR A 185 -0.36 -4.56 4.52
N CYS A 186 0.63 -3.68 4.41
CA CYS A 186 0.46 -2.25 4.56
C CYS A 186 0.19 -1.57 3.21
N GLN A 187 0.30 -2.28 2.09
CA GLN A 187 0.00 -1.72 0.78
C GLN A 187 -1.48 -1.89 0.47
N LEU A 188 -2.07 -0.96 -0.28
CA LEU A 188 -3.42 -1.16 -0.80
C LEU A 188 -3.40 -2.32 -1.82
N ALA A 189 -3.85 -3.50 -1.39
CA ALA A 189 -3.77 -4.74 -2.17
C ALA A 189 -5.02 -5.08 -2.98
N PHE A 190 -6.16 -4.48 -2.66
CA PHE A 190 -7.45 -4.82 -3.24
C PHE A 190 -8.13 -3.60 -3.87
N ALA A 191 -8.53 -3.72 -5.13
CA ALA A 191 -9.32 -2.72 -5.82
C ALA A 191 -10.78 -2.70 -5.34
N TYR A 192 -11.30 -3.87 -4.98
CA TYR A 192 -12.67 -4.05 -4.52
C TYR A 192 -12.66 -4.63 -3.12
N HIS A 193 -13.62 -4.20 -2.31
CA HIS A 193 -13.71 -4.64 -0.93
C HIS A 193 -14.58 -5.90 -0.75
N SER A 194 -15.31 -6.32 -1.78
CA SER A 194 -16.15 -7.51 -1.73
C SER A 194 -16.30 -8.14 -3.12
N MET A 195 -16.69 -9.42 -3.13
CA MET A 195 -16.97 -10.15 -4.37
C MET A 195 -18.11 -9.48 -5.13
N ARG A 196 -19.16 -9.07 -4.40
CA ARG A 196 -20.33 -8.40 -4.97
C ARG A 196 -19.95 -7.09 -5.65
N ASP A 197 -19.12 -6.29 -5.00
CA ASP A 197 -18.64 -5.01 -5.54
C ASP A 197 -17.82 -5.22 -6.80
N CYS A 198 -16.91 -6.21 -6.78
CA CYS A 198 -16.14 -6.59 -7.94
C CYS A 198 -17.04 -7.04 -9.11
N MET A 199 -17.99 -7.95 -8.85
CA MET A 199 -18.90 -8.48 -9.87
C MET A 199 -19.82 -7.41 -10.44
N LYS A 200 -20.32 -6.50 -9.58
CA LYS A 200 -21.15 -5.37 -10.00
C LYS A 200 -20.39 -4.46 -10.95
N THR A 201 -19.15 -4.09 -10.63
CA THR A 201 -18.32 -3.27 -11.53
C THR A 201 -18.06 -4.00 -12.84
N MET A 202 -17.79 -5.31 -12.82
CA MET A 202 -17.64 -6.07 -14.07
C MET A 202 -18.92 -6.03 -14.91
N GLU A 203 -20.10 -6.21 -14.30
CA GLU A 203 -21.38 -6.17 -15.00
C GLU A 203 -21.70 -4.78 -15.58
N GLU A 204 -21.35 -3.71 -14.85
CA GLU A 204 -21.44 -2.34 -15.33
C GLU A 204 -20.52 -2.08 -16.54
N ASP A 205 -19.27 -2.56 -16.49
CA ASP A 205 -18.34 -2.49 -17.62
C ASP A 205 -18.88 -3.23 -18.86
N TRP A 206 -19.47 -4.41 -18.69
CA TRP A 206 -20.12 -5.16 -19.78
C TRP A 206 -21.34 -4.43 -20.34
N ARG A 207 -22.13 -3.80 -19.47
CA ARG A 207 -23.29 -2.99 -19.87
C ARG A 207 -22.85 -1.80 -20.71
N TYR A 208 -21.79 -1.10 -20.30
CA TYR A 208 -21.22 0.05 -21.00
C TYR A 208 -20.60 -0.34 -22.35
N ALA A 209 -19.92 -1.49 -22.42
CA ALA A 209 -19.39 -2.04 -23.67
C ALA A 209 -20.48 -2.45 -24.68
N GLY A 210 -21.72 -2.63 -24.23
CA GLY A 210 -22.89 -2.96 -25.05
C GLY A 210 -23.78 -1.76 -25.44
N MET A 211 -23.44 -0.53 -24.99
CA MET A 211 -24.23 0.67 -25.29
C MET A 211 -23.98 1.20 -26.70
N THR A 212 -25.03 1.72 -27.32
CA THR A 212 -24.95 2.41 -28.62
C THR A 212 -24.47 3.86 -28.45
N GLU A 213 -23.90 4.46 -29.51
CA GLU A 213 -23.47 5.87 -29.49
C GLU A 213 -24.62 6.82 -29.08
N GLU A 214 -25.85 6.52 -29.49
CA GLU A 214 -27.05 7.32 -29.14
C GLU A 214 -27.41 7.24 -27.64
N GLU A 215 -27.19 6.10 -26.98
CA GLU A 215 -27.42 5.92 -25.54
C GLU A 215 -26.34 6.62 -24.71
N LEU A 216 -25.10 6.65 -25.20
CA LEU A 216 -24.00 7.39 -24.59
C LEU A 216 -24.18 8.91 -24.71
N GLU A 217 -24.77 9.39 -25.80
CA GLU A 217 -25.11 10.81 -25.99
C GLU A 217 -26.31 11.26 -25.14
N ALA A 218 -27.21 10.34 -24.78
CA ALA A 218 -28.36 10.63 -23.91
C ALA A 218 -27.99 10.80 -22.43
N GLU A 219 -26.83 10.28 -21.99
CA GLU A 219 -26.27 10.59 -20.67
C GLU A 219 -25.68 12.01 -20.68
N GLN A 220 -26.48 12.97 -20.24
CA GLN A 220 -26.04 14.34 -20.05
C GLN A 220 -25.06 14.42 -18.86
N TRP A 221 -23.78 14.14 -19.11
CA TRP A 221 -22.73 14.33 -18.12
C TRP A 221 -22.23 15.78 -18.17
N GLU A 222 -22.50 16.55 -17.12
CA GLU A 222 -21.82 17.82 -16.93
C GLU A 222 -20.40 17.54 -16.46
N CYS A 223 -19.40 17.95 -17.25
CA CYS A 223 -18.00 17.84 -16.86
C CYS A 223 -17.75 18.68 -15.60
N MET A 224 -17.54 18.00 -14.48
CA MET A 224 -17.22 18.60 -13.20
C MET A 224 -15.83 18.17 -12.76
N THR A 225 -14.98 19.14 -12.45
CA THR A 225 -13.63 18.93 -11.93
C THR A 225 -13.52 19.45 -10.50
N ASN A 226 -12.68 18.83 -9.68
CA ASN A 226 -12.34 19.36 -8.36
C ASN A 226 -11.13 20.27 -8.50
N GLY A 227 -11.24 21.49 -7.98
CA GLY A 227 -10.16 22.45 -8.01
C GLY A 227 -10.03 23.20 -6.69
N CYS A 228 -8.79 23.55 -6.33
CA CYS A 228 -8.45 24.14 -5.04
C CYS A 228 -7.80 25.51 -5.19
N GLU A 229 -8.04 26.34 -4.18
CA GLU A 229 -7.47 27.69 -4.04
C GLU A 229 -6.96 27.88 -2.62
N ILE A 230 -5.85 28.61 -2.49
CA ILE A 230 -5.30 29.00 -1.19
C ILE A 230 -6.13 30.16 -0.64
N GLN A 231 -6.76 29.97 0.52
CA GLN A 231 -7.53 31.00 1.21
C GLN A 231 -6.95 31.21 2.62
N GLY A 232 -6.02 32.18 2.74
CA GLY A 232 -5.24 32.35 3.97
C GLY A 232 -4.28 31.18 4.16
N ASP A 233 -4.26 30.58 5.35
CA ASP A 233 -3.36 29.47 5.71
C ASP A 233 -3.92 28.07 5.42
N LYS A 234 -4.86 27.95 4.47
CA LYS A 234 -5.53 26.70 4.13
C LYS A 234 -5.82 26.57 2.64
N CYS A 235 -5.82 25.33 2.16
CA CYS A 235 -6.32 24.96 0.85
C CYS A 235 -7.81 24.62 0.89
N VAL A 236 -8.59 25.36 0.11
CA VAL A 236 -10.04 25.18 0.01
C VAL A 236 -10.38 24.65 -1.37
N CYS A 237 -10.88 23.42 -1.42
CA CYS A 237 -11.25 22.71 -2.64
C CYS A 237 -12.75 22.74 -2.88
N MET A 238 -13.16 22.93 -4.12
CA MET A 238 -14.57 22.93 -4.54
C MET A 238 -14.73 22.27 -5.92
N LYS A 239 -15.90 21.66 -6.13
CA LYS A 239 -16.28 21.08 -7.42
C LYS A 239 -16.75 22.20 -8.34
N LYS A 240 -16.16 22.35 -9.52
CA LYS A 240 -16.55 23.34 -10.54
C LYS A 240 -16.68 22.68 -11.91
N SER A 241 -17.38 23.36 -12.82
CA SER A 241 -17.40 22.95 -14.23
C SER A 241 -15.99 22.98 -14.82
N CYS A 242 -15.64 21.98 -15.64
CA CYS A 242 -14.36 21.91 -16.36
C CYS A 242 -14.11 23.12 -17.27
N PHE A 243 -15.17 23.83 -17.67
CA PHE A 243 -15.11 24.99 -18.56
C PHE A 243 -14.93 26.32 -17.79
N SER A 244 -14.81 26.26 -16.46
CA SER A 244 -14.49 27.46 -15.66
C SER A 244 -13.05 27.93 -15.91
N LYS A 245 -12.82 29.26 -15.90
CA LYS A 245 -11.49 29.85 -16.20
C LYS A 245 -10.41 29.33 -15.22
N PRO A 246 -9.21 28.94 -15.71
CA PRO A 246 -8.09 28.51 -14.86
C PRO A 246 -7.42 29.69 -14.11
N PRO A 247 -6.67 29.44 -13.02
CA PRO A 247 -6.11 28.14 -12.61
C PRO A 247 -6.62 27.70 -11.23
N LEU A 248 -7.39 26.61 -11.18
CA LEU A 248 -7.56 25.89 -9.91
C LEU A 248 -6.45 24.86 -9.80
N LEU A 249 -5.75 24.89 -8.68
CA LEU A 249 -4.70 23.93 -8.37
C LEU A 249 -5.35 22.57 -8.09
N SER A 250 -4.60 21.50 -8.33
CA SER A 250 -4.95 20.23 -7.71
C SER A 250 -4.87 20.37 -6.18
N GLU A 251 -5.53 19.49 -5.44
CA GLU A 251 -5.45 19.49 -3.97
C GLU A 251 -4.00 19.38 -3.49
N ASP A 252 -3.22 18.50 -4.13
CA ASP A 252 -1.82 18.27 -3.81
C ASP A 252 -0.95 19.51 -4.14
N ASP A 253 -1.18 20.16 -5.29
CA ASP A 253 -0.44 21.37 -5.67
C ASP A 253 -0.75 22.55 -4.77
N CYS A 254 -2.00 22.67 -4.34
CA CYS A 254 -2.42 23.70 -3.40
C CYS A 254 -1.65 23.55 -2.08
N GLU A 255 -1.66 22.36 -1.49
CA GLU A 255 -0.98 22.10 -0.21
C GLU A 255 0.54 22.29 -0.35
N ASN A 256 1.13 21.86 -1.48
CA ASN A 256 2.56 22.10 -1.76
C ASN A 256 2.90 23.59 -1.83
N GLN A 257 2.06 24.41 -2.48
CA GLN A 257 2.25 25.87 -2.53
C GLN A 257 2.09 26.51 -1.15
N LEU A 258 1.12 26.04 -0.36
CA LEU A 258 0.92 26.51 1.00
C LEU A 258 2.16 26.25 1.87
N GLU A 259 2.72 25.04 1.83
CA GLU A 259 3.97 24.71 2.52
C GLU A 259 5.15 25.57 2.03
N GLN A 260 5.26 25.81 0.72
CA GLN A 260 6.29 26.71 0.17
C GLN A 260 6.18 28.13 0.73
N THR A 261 4.96 28.67 0.83
CA THR A 261 4.74 30.01 1.40
C THR A 261 5.07 30.06 2.90
N ARG A 262 4.73 29.02 3.67
CA ARG A 262 5.08 28.90 5.08
C ARG A 262 6.60 28.90 5.31
N CYS A 263 7.35 28.26 4.41
CA CYS A 263 8.79 28.12 4.52
C CYS A 263 9.60 29.21 3.79
N ALA A 264 8.96 30.14 3.09
CA ALA A 264 9.63 31.13 2.23
C ALA A 264 10.66 32.01 2.96
N ASN A 265 10.43 32.30 4.25
CA ASN A 265 11.30 33.13 5.08
C ASN A 265 12.21 32.33 6.04
N VAL A 266 12.30 31.01 5.88
CA VAL A 266 13.14 30.16 6.72
C VAL A 266 14.46 29.87 6.02
N SER A 267 15.58 30.19 6.68
CA SER A 267 16.92 29.81 6.21
C SER A 267 17.39 28.57 6.96
N CYS A 268 17.70 27.51 6.22
CA CYS A 268 18.15 26.24 6.78
C CYS A 268 19.69 26.15 6.86
N PRO A 269 20.24 25.37 7.81
CA PRO A 269 21.68 25.11 7.87
C PRO A 269 22.19 24.50 6.57
N ILE A 270 23.29 25.03 6.04
CA ILE A 270 23.95 24.47 4.86
C ILE A 270 24.72 23.22 5.29
N VAL A 271 24.18 22.05 4.94
CA VAL A 271 24.88 20.77 5.12
C VAL A 271 25.58 20.40 3.82
N PRO A 272 26.90 20.19 3.80
CA PRO A 272 27.62 19.75 2.61
C PRO A 272 27.06 18.43 2.10
N VAL A 273 26.74 18.36 0.80
CA VAL A 273 26.27 17.12 0.17
C VAL A 273 27.48 16.25 -0.19
N PRO A 274 27.58 15.01 0.31
CA PRO A 274 28.71 14.14 0.01
C PRO A 274 28.66 13.61 -1.44
N SER A 275 29.83 13.36 -2.03
CA SER A 275 29.95 12.58 -3.26
C SER A 275 30.00 11.10 -2.91
N CYS A 276 29.07 10.31 -3.45
CA CYS A 276 28.97 8.90 -3.09
C CYS A 276 29.89 8.00 -3.94
N PRO A 277 30.44 6.92 -3.35
CA PRO A 277 31.15 5.89 -4.10
C PRO A 277 30.28 5.23 -5.18
N PRO A 278 30.87 4.57 -6.20
CA PRO A 278 30.13 4.00 -7.34
C PRO A 278 29.09 2.93 -6.99
N ASP A 279 29.35 2.16 -5.93
CA ASP A 279 28.47 1.10 -5.40
C ASP A 279 27.35 1.67 -4.50
N SER A 280 27.24 2.99 -4.42
CA SER A 280 26.38 3.71 -3.50
C SER A 280 25.54 4.75 -4.23
N PHE A 281 24.52 5.26 -3.55
CA PHE A 281 23.71 6.37 -4.03
C PHE A 281 23.40 7.33 -2.88
N LEU A 282 23.09 8.57 -3.23
CA LEU A 282 22.75 9.63 -2.28
C LEU A 282 21.26 9.55 -1.91
N THR A 283 20.94 9.52 -0.61
CA THR A 283 19.56 9.54 -0.13
C THR A 283 18.91 10.91 -0.30
N ALA A 284 17.59 10.94 -0.39
CA ALA A 284 16.85 12.18 -0.27
C ALA A 284 16.96 12.70 1.18
N PRO A 285 17.15 14.02 1.39
CA PRO A 285 17.02 14.59 2.73
C PRO A 285 15.57 14.43 3.21
N TYR A 286 15.39 14.27 4.52
CA TYR A 286 14.07 14.11 5.12
C TYR A 286 13.70 15.33 5.95
N THR A 287 12.60 15.96 5.54
CA THR A 287 11.94 17.04 6.25
C THR A 287 10.60 16.52 6.78
N PRO A 288 10.39 16.50 8.11
CA PRO A 288 9.09 16.14 8.68
C PRO A 288 7.97 17.08 8.21
N LEU A 289 6.72 16.61 8.30
CA LEU A 289 5.55 17.42 7.94
C LEU A 289 5.52 18.71 8.81
N HIS A 290 5.15 19.83 8.19
CA HIS A 290 5.12 21.17 8.82
C HIS A 290 6.48 21.71 9.31
N GLN A 291 7.59 21.06 8.93
CA GLN A 291 8.93 21.60 9.15
C GLN A 291 9.51 22.11 7.83
N CYS A 292 10.33 23.15 7.91
CA CYS A 292 10.94 23.74 6.72
C CYS A 292 12.34 23.21 6.42
N CYS A 293 13.05 22.74 7.46
CA CYS A 293 14.44 22.31 7.34
C CYS A 293 14.57 20.80 7.49
N PRO A 294 15.45 20.17 6.69
CA PRO A 294 15.66 18.74 6.76
C PRO A 294 16.25 18.36 8.12
N LEU A 295 15.59 17.42 8.80
CA LEU A 295 16.08 16.85 10.05
C LEU A 295 17.18 15.82 9.79
N LEU A 296 17.10 15.11 8.65
CA LEU A 296 18.14 14.21 8.18
C LEU A 296 18.69 14.71 6.85
N PRO A 297 20.01 14.96 6.74
CA PRO A 297 20.61 15.36 5.48
C PRO A 297 20.68 14.20 4.50
N ALA A 298 21.05 14.52 3.26
CA ALA A 298 21.38 13.52 2.26
C ALA A 298 22.66 12.76 2.67
N LEU A 299 22.61 11.43 2.68
CA LEU A 299 23.70 10.54 3.09
C LEU A 299 23.96 9.51 2.00
N CYS A 300 25.17 8.97 1.94
CA CYS A 300 25.45 7.86 1.03
C CYS A 300 24.97 6.54 1.64
N THR A 301 24.34 5.72 0.82
CA THR A 301 23.93 4.36 1.18
C THR A 301 24.21 3.41 0.03
N CYS A 302 24.39 2.13 0.35
CA CYS A 302 24.64 1.08 -0.64
C CYS A 302 23.53 0.93 -1.67
N ALA A 303 23.95 0.74 -2.92
CA ALA A 303 23.14 0.37 -4.08
C ALA A 303 23.28 -1.14 -4.32
N PHE A 304 22.69 -1.99 -3.47
CA PHE A 304 22.89 -3.43 -3.54
C PHE A 304 22.46 -4.04 -4.88
N GLU A 305 21.50 -3.44 -5.57
CA GLU A 305 21.09 -3.87 -6.91
C GLU A 305 22.16 -3.65 -7.99
N ARG A 306 23.20 -2.84 -7.71
CA ARG A 306 24.40 -2.73 -8.55
C ARG A 306 25.48 -3.74 -8.18
N CYS A 307 25.33 -4.46 -7.07
CA CYS A 307 26.29 -5.48 -6.72
C CYS A 307 26.21 -6.61 -7.74
N PRO A 308 27.36 -7.04 -8.29
CA PRO A 308 27.36 -8.14 -9.22
C PRO A 308 26.79 -9.39 -8.52
N ALA A 309 25.88 -10.08 -9.21
CA ALA A 309 25.63 -11.47 -8.90
C ALA A 309 26.94 -12.26 -9.02
N GLU A 310 26.99 -13.47 -8.44
CA GLU A 310 28.17 -14.33 -8.55
C GLU A 310 28.70 -14.35 -10.00
N PRO A 311 30.00 -14.07 -10.24
CA PRO A 311 30.52 -13.90 -11.59
C PRO A 311 30.27 -15.14 -12.45
N THR A 312 29.57 -14.96 -13.56
CA THR A 312 29.29 -16.03 -14.53
C THR A 312 30.48 -16.33 -15.44
N ASP A 313 31.43 -15.39 -15.53
CA ASP A 313 32.51 -15.41 -16.54
C ASP A 313 33.83 -15.96 -15.97
N CYS A 314 33.76 -16.93 -15.06
CA CYS A 314 34.96 -17.65 -14.68
C CYS A 314 35.43 -18.53 -15.85
N PRO A 315 36.75 -18.59 -16.13
CA PRO A 315 37.28 -19.46 -17.17
C PRO A 315 36.84 -20.92 -16.95
N PRO A 316 36.69 -21.74 -18.00
CA PRO A 316 36.31 -23.14 -17.86
C PRO A 316 37.17 -23.87 -16.81
N GLY A 317 36.53 -24.62 -15.93
CA GLY A 317 37.18 -25.30 -14.81
C GLY A 317 37.50 -24.42 -13.60
N HIS A 318 37.09 -23.14 -13.59
CA HIS A 318 37.17 -22.27 -12.42
C HIS A 318 35.78 -21.99 -11.83
N ARG A 319 35.72 -21.74 -10.53
CA ARG A 319 34.53 -21.28 -9.80
C ARG A 319 34.82 -19.95 -9.12
N ALA A 320 33.79 -19.13 -8.95
CA ALA A 320 33.92 -17.87 -8.24
C ALA A 320 33.98 -18.14 -6.73
N HIS A 321 35.03 -17.64 -6.08
CA HIS A 321 35.14 -17.67 -4.62
C HIS A 321 35.09 -16.24 -4.08
N ILE A 322 34.32 -16.04 -3.02
CA ILE A 322 34.28 -14.76 -2.31
C ILE A 322 35.64 -14.53 -1.65
N VAL A 323 36.33 -13.46 -2.04
CA VAL A 323 37.59 -13.03 -1.42
C VAL A 323 37.34 -12.04 -0.29
N THR A 324 36.34 -11.18 -0.47
CA THR A 324 35.98 -10.17 0.53
C THR A 324 34.48 -10.07 0.57
N ARG A 325 33.90 -10.20 1.77
CA ARG A 325 32.47 -9.96 1.95
C ARG A 325 32.22 -8.44 1.97
N GLY A 326 31.19 -7.99 1.27
CA GLY A 326 30.70 -6.63 1.43
C GLY A 326 30.17 -6.45 2.84
N ASP A 327 30.54 -5.35 3.48
CA ASP A 327 30.12 -5.01 4.85
C ASP A 327 28.87 -4.12 4.88
N GLY A 328 28.41 -3.70 3.69
CA GLY A 328 27.24 -2.85 3.53
C GLY A 328 27.49 -1.38 3.90
N HIS A 329 28.74 -0.94 3.96
CA HIS A 329 29.09 0.48 4.03
C HIS A 329 29.33 1.05 2.63
N PRO A 330 29.01 2.34 2.39
CA PRO A 330 29.28 2.97 1.10
C PRO A 330 30.75 2.85 0.68
N GLY A 331 31.02 2.28 -0.50
CA GLY A 331 32.36 1.99 -1.02
C GLY A 331 32.82 0.55 -0.82
N THR A 332 32.15 -0.21 0.06
CA THR A 332 32.42 -1.62 0.37
C THR A 332 31.13 -2.45 0.42
N CYS A 333 30.12 -2.03 -0.35
CA CYS A 333 28.78 -2.61 -0.30
C CYS A 333 28.72 -4.06 -0.81
N CYS A 334 29.52 -4.38 -1.83
CA CYS A 334 29.40 -5.62 -2.59
C CYS A 334 30.46 -6.64 -2.23
N HIS A 335 30.11 -7.93 -2.32
CA HIS A 335 31.10 -9.00 -2.29
C HIS A 335 32.09 -8.85 -3.45
N ARG A 336 33.36 -9.18 -3.21
CA ARG A 336 34.39 -9.28 -4.24
C ARG A 336 34.72 -10.74 -4.47
N TYR A 337 34.72 -11.14 -5.74
CA TYR A 337 34.93 -12.52 -6.15
C TYR A 337 36.25 -12.67 -6.90
N LEU A 338 36.84 -13.86 -6.82
CA LEU A 338 37.99 -14.27 -7.62
C LEU A 338 37.73 -15.68 -8.15
N CYS A 339 37.99 -15.90 -9.44
CA CYS A 339 37.89 -17.21 -10.04
C CYS A 339 39.09 -18.07 -9.63
N ARG A 340 38.85 -19.23 -9.02
CA ARG A 340 39.87 -20.24 -8.70
C ARG A 340 39.55 -21.55 -9.41
N ARG A 341 40.56 -22.33 -9.78
CA ARG A 341 40.36 -23.67 -10.36
C ARG A 341 39.56 -24.54 -9.39
N GLY A 342 38.60 -25.31 -9.89
CA GLY A 342 37.68 -26.14 -9.10
C GLY A 342 38.32 -27.38 -8.47
N GLU A 343 39.59 -27.33 -8.11
CA GLU A 343 40.32 -28.42 -7.46
C GLU A 343 40.89 -27.90 -6.12
N GLU A 344 40.56 -28.63 -5.05
CA GLU A 344 40.88 -28.43 -3.62
C GLU A 344 39.90 -27.57 -2.79
N GLU A 345 38.79 -28.21 -2.40
CA GLU A 345 38.32 -28.12 -1.00
C GLU A 345 39.42 -28.69 -0.07
N SER A 346 40.48 -27.91 0.17
CA SER A 346 41.49 -28.24 1.17
C SER A 346 40.97 -27.85 2.56
N ALA A 347 40.31 -28.82 3.20
CA ALA A 347 40.51 -29.22 4.59
C ALA A 347 40.70 -28.17 5.71
N THR A 348 40.20 -26.93 5.57
CA THR A 348 40.34 -25.91 6.63
C THR A 348 39.00 -25.42 7.19
N GLN A 349 37.87 -25.85 6.64
CA GLN A 349 36.53 -25.41 7.07
C GLN A 349 35.72 -26.51 7.78
N LYS A 350 36.41 -27.49 8.38
CA LYS A 350 35.81 -28.53 9.25
C LYS A 350 36.24 -28.42 10.71
N ARG A 351 36.87 -27.31 11.13
CA ARG A 351 37.40 -27.17 12.49
C ARG A 351 36.76 -26.06 13.34
N GLU A 352 35.77 -25.34 12.82
CA GLU A 352 35.07 -24.28 13.56
C GLU A 352 33.57 -24.59 13.79
N GLU A 353 33.07 -25.76 13.37
CA GLU A 353 31.69 -26.21 13.67
C GLU A 353 31.62 -27.28 14.77
N GLU A 354 32.72 -27.51 15.50
CA GLU A 354 32.75 -28.47 16.64
C GLU A 354 33.12 -27.80 17.99
N GLU A 355 33.15 -26.46 18.04
CA GLU A 355 33.18 -25.67 19.29
C GLU A 355 32.32 -24.40 19.14
N ASP A 356 31.00 -24.55 19.18
CA ASP A 356 30.07 -23.62 19.86
C ASP A 356 28.73 -24.29 20.17
#